data_AF-A0A1Z4RWY3-F1
#
_entry.id   AF-A0A1Z4RWY3-F1
#
_cell.length_a   1.000
_cell.length_b   1.000
_cell.length_c   1.000
_cell.angle_alpha   90.00
_cell.angle_beta   90.00
_cell.angle_gamma   90.00
#
_symmetry.space_group_name_H-M   'P 1'
#
loop_
_entity.id
_entity.type
_entity.pdbx_description
1 polymer ?
#
loop_
_entity_poly.entity_id
_entity_poly.type
_entity_poly.pdbx_seq_one_letter_code
_entity_poly.pdbx_strand_id
1 'polypeptide(L)'
;MEELDALIESNPDSRELKRAVAVRMTLQGYKHREIIGVLQVSEGFISKWKQEYMVNGVEGLRLKHQGSRGYLNSLEKQQVLLWLENKNEWNLNELEYYVASEFEVTFAARSSYYDLFHAAGISWKKSHKRNPSKKPELVAEKKRD
;
A
#
# COMPACT_ATOMS: atom_id res chain seq x y z
N MET A 1 7.16 -7.31 30.35
CA MET A 1 5.90 -7.88 29.86
C MET A 1 4.90 -6.77 29.56
N GLU A 2 4.89 -5.71 30.38
CA GLU A 2 4.06 -4.51 30.18
C GLU A 2 4.09 -3.93 28.75
N GLU A 3 5.25 -3.75 28.12
CA GLU A 3 5.32 -3.29 26.72
C GLU A 3 4.69 -4.27 25.70
N LEU A 4 4.80 -5.56 25.96
CA LEU A 4 4.23 -6.62 25.12
C LEU A 4 2.70 -6.66 25.27
N ASP A 5 2.22 -6.48 26.50
CA ASP A 5 0.79 -6.39 26.79
C ASP A 5 0.19 -5.11 26.19
N ALA A 6 0.89 -3.97 26.29
CA ALA A 6 0.51 -2.72 25.64
C ALA A 6 0.43 -2.87 24.11
N LEU A 7 1.39 -3.57 23.49
CA LEU A 7 1.32 -3.89 22.06
C LEU A 7 0.05 -4.69 21.74
N ILE A 8 -0.27 -5.73 22.50
CA ILE A 8 -1.47 -6.57 22.26
C ILE A 8 -2.76 -5.76 22.44
N GLU A 9 -2.84 -4.94 23.48
CA GLU A 9 -4.02 -4.11 23.81
C GLU A 9 -4.26 -3.01 22.77
N SER A 10 -3.20 -2.47 22.15
CA SER A 10 -3.31 -1.51 21.05
C SER A 10 -3.95 -2.06 19.77
N ASN A 11 -4.21 -3.37 19.71
CA ASN A 11 -4.83 -4.07 18.57
C ASN A 11 -4.12 -3.79 17.22
N PRO A 12 -2.83 -4.15 17.07
CA PRO A 12 -2.03 -3.88 15.87
C PRO A 12 -2.45 -4.79 14.71
N ASP A 13 -1.72 -4.70 13.59
CA ASP A 13 -1.90 -5.63 12.46
C ASP A 13 -1.97 -7.09 12.95
N SER A 14 -2.90 -7.85 12.39
CA SER A 14 -3.15 -9.26 12.76
C SER A 14 -1.88 -10.13 12.84
N ARG A 15 -0.87 -9.83 12.02
CA ARG A 15 0.42 -10.51 12.01
C ARG A 15 1.23 -10.13 13.24
N GLU A 16 1.34 -8.85 13.57
CA GLU A 16 2.02 -8.36 14.78
C GLU A 16 1.36 -8.89 16.04
N LEU A 17 0.02 -8.81 16.09
CA LEU A 17 -0.77 -9.31 17.20
C LEU A 17 -0.51 -10.79 17.45
N LYS A 18 -0.56 -11.62 16.40
CA LYS A 18 -0.32 -13.07 16.51
C LYS A 18 1.11 -13.39 17.00
N ARG A 19 2.11 -12.62 16.55
CA ARG A 19 3.50 -12.75 17.03
C ARG A 19 3.60 -12.41 18.51
N ALA A 20 3.01 -11.29 18.92
CA ALA A 20 3.02 -10.82 20.30
C ALA A 20 2.35 -11.81 21.25
N VAL A 21 1.18 -12.34 20.88
CA VAL A 21 0.48 -13.35 21.68
C VAL A 21 1.29 -14.64 21.79
N ALA A 22 1.92 -15.11 20.72
CA ALA A 22 2.78 -16.30 20.75
C ALA A 22 3.98 -16.13 21.71
N VAL A 23 4.63 -14.96 21.66
CA VAL A 23 5.72 -14.62 22.59
C VAL A 23 5.22 -14.55 24.02
N ARG A 24 4.09 -13.87 24.27
CA ARG A 24 3.52 -13.75 25.60
C ARG A 24 3.21 -15.11 26.21
N MET A 25 2.55 -15.99 25.47
CA MET A 25 2.27 -17.36 25.93
C MET A 25 3.57 -18.12 26.24
N THR A 26 4.59 -17.95 25.40
CA THR A 26 5.89 -18.60 25.64
C THR A 26 6.55 -18.09 26.93
N LEU A 27 6.52 -16.78 27.19
CA LEU A 27 7.06 -16.17 28.41
C LEU A 27 6.25 -16.53 29.66
N GLN A 28 4.96 -16.79 29.52
CA GLN A 28 4.09 -17.31 30.58
C GLN A 28 4.29 -18.82 30.84
N GLY A 29 5.19 -19.48 30.12
CA GLY A 29 5.56 -20.88 30.36
C GLY A 29 4.70 -21.91 29.63
N TYR A 30 3.83 -21.49 28.69
CA TYR A 30 3.07 -22.43 27.87
C TYR A 30 4.01 -23.26 26.98
N LYS A 31 3.71 -24.54 26.83
CA LYS A 31 4.45 -25.43 25.95
C LYS A 31 4.13 -25.10 24.50
N HIS A 32 5.10 -25.27 23.61
CA HIS A 32 4.91 -25.04 22.17
C HIS A 32 3.68 -25.78 21.61
N ARG A 33 3.44 -27.03 22.03
CA ARG A 33 2.26 -27.81 21.60
C ARG A 33 0.93 -27.09 21.91
N GLU A 34 0.83 -26.44 23.06
CA GLU A 34 -0.38 -25.71 23.47
C GLU A 34 -0.55 -24.45 22.61
N ILE A 35 0.53 -23.70 22.41
CA ILE A 35 0.55 -22.48 21.59
C ILE A 35 0.20 -22.79 20.14
N ILE A 36 0.74 -23.89 19.58
CA ILE A 36 0.43 -24.39 18.24
C ILE A 36 -1.08 -24.66 18.12
N GLY A 37 -1.67 -25.34 19.10
CA GLY A 37 -3.10 -25.64 19.10
C GLY A 37 -3.99 -24.39 19.20
N VAL A 38 -3.62 -23.43 20.04
CA VAL A 38 -4.43 -22.21 20.26
C VAL A 38 -4.31 -21.23 19.08
N LEU A 39 -3.09 -20.98 18.60
CA LEU A 39 -2.85 -19.96 17.57
C LEU A 39 -2.82 -20.50 16.13
N GLN A 40 -2.85 -21.83 15.98
CA GLN A 40 -2.77 -22.52 14.68
C GLN A 40 -1.51 -22.09 13.90
N VAL A 41 -0.36 -22.11 14.58
CA VAL A 41 0.95 -21.73 14.02
C VAL A 41 1.92 -22.90 14.08
N SER A 42 3.05 -22.82 13.36
CA SER A 42 4.10 -23.82 13.45
C SER A 42 5.03 -23.59 14.64
N GLU A 43 5.77 -24.62 15.03
CA GLU A 43 6.81 -24.49 16.06
C GLU A 43 7.89 -23.47 15.67
N GLY A 44 8.32 -23.48 14.41
CA GLY A 44 9.30 -22.52 13.89
C GLY A 44 8.83 -21.07 13.96
N PHE A 45 7.52 -20.83 13.82
CA PHE A 45 6.94 -19.49 14.03
C PHE A 45 7.18 -19.02 15.47
N ILE A 46 6.90 -19.87 16.46
CA ILE A 46 7.06 -19.54 17.88
C ILE A 46 8.53 -19.26 18.19
N SER A 47 9.42 -20.19 17.80
CA SER A 47 10.86 -20.05 18.04
C SER A 47 11.43 -18.77 17.42
N LYS A 48 11.05 -18.48 16.17
CA LYS A 48 11.50 -17.26 15.47
C LYS A 48 11.10 -16.00 16.23
N TRP A 49 9.82 -15.84 16.56
CA TRP A 49 9.34 -14.59 17.16
C TRP A 49 9.76 -14.45 18.61
N LYS A 50 9.93 -15.56 19.33
CA LYS A 50 10.61 -15.56 20.63
C LYS A 50 12.03 -15.00 20.49
N GLN A 51 12.80 -15.49 19.53
CA GLN A 51 14.17 -15.02 19.30
C GLN A 51 14.20 -13.54 18.91
N GLU A 52 13.37 -13.13 17.96
CA GLU A 52 13.28 -11.71 17.53
C GLU A 52 12.94 -10.79 18.70
N TYR A 53 11.99 -11.19 19.55
CA TYR A 53 11.67 -10.42 20.75
C TYR A 53 12.82 -10.36 21.75
N MET A 54 13.57 -11.46 21.93
CA MET A 54 14.72 -11.46 22.84
C MET A 54 15.86 -10.56 22.38
N VAL A 55 16.01 -10.37 21.06
CA VAL A 55 17.07 -9.53 20.48
C VAL A 55 16.64 -8.07 20.36
N ASN A 56 15.43 -7.82 19.88
CA ASN A 56 14.96 -6.51 19.44
C ASN A 56 13.78 -5.96 20.26
N GLY A 57 13.34 -6.67 21.31
CA GLY A 57 12.15 -6.32 22.08
C GLY A 57 10.88 -6.32 21.25
N VAL A 58 9.93 -5.44 21.60
CA VAL A 58 8.64 -5.28 20.89
C VAL A 58 8.84 -4.85 19.44
N GLU A 59 9.88 -4.08 19.13
CA GLU A 59 10.21 -3.67 17.76
C GLU A 59 10.57 -4.86 16.86
N GLY A 60 11.13 -5.93 17.44
CA GLY A 60 11.35 -7.20 16.73
C GLY A 60 10.07 -7.87 16.22
N LEU A 61 8.92 -7.52 16.78
CA LEU A 61 7.62 -8.10 16.43
C LEU A 61 6.88 -7.28 15.36
N ARG A 62 7.29 -6.03 15.14
CA ARG A 62 6.70 -5.12 14.17
C ARG A 62 6.89 -5.61 12.73
N LEU A 63 5.96 -5.26 11.86
CA LEU A 63 6.11 -5.45 10.44
C LEU A 63 7.09 -4.42 9.90
N LYS A 64 8.21 -4.90 9.35
CA LYS A 64 9.15 -4.03 8.63
C LYS A 64 8.50 -3.40 7.40
N HIS A 65 7.61 -4.14 6.73
CA HIS A 65 6.89 -3.69 5.53
C HIS A 65 5.41 -4.07 5.68
N GLN A 66 4.51 -3.10 5.59
CA GLN A 66 3.06 -3.34 5.72
C GLN A 66 2.45 -3.94 4.44
N GLY A 67 3.19 -3.93 3.34
CA GLY A 67 2.69 -4.21 1.99
C GLY A 67 2.09 -2.95 1.37
N SER A 68 2.01 -2.89 0.05
CA SER A 68 1.38 -1.77 -0.62
C SER A 68 -0.15 -1.90 -0.57
N ARG A 69 -0.82 -0.76 -0.43
CA ARG A 69 -2.27 -0.68 -0.53
C ARG A 69 -2.69 -0.98 -1.97
N GLY A 70 -3.78 -1.72 -2.15
CA GLY A 70 -4.31 -2.06 -3.47
C GLY A 70 -5.20 -0.99 -4.09
N TYR A 71 -5.44 0.12 -3.39
CA TYR A 71 -6.36 1.17 -3.82
C TYR A 71 -5.92 2.54 -3.29
N LEU A 72 -6.21 3.57 -4.08
CA LEU A 72 -6.13 4.97 -3.66
C LEU A 72 -7.44 5.37 -2.98
N ASN A 73 -7.35 6.16 -1.91
CA ASN A 73 -8.51 6.85 -1.38
C ASN A 73 -8.93 8.02 -2.30
N SER A 74 -10.06 8.67 -2.01
CA SER A 74 -10.60 9.72 -2.88
C SER A 74 -9.67 10.94 -3.01
N LEU A 75 -8.96 11.32 -1.94
CA LEU A 75 -8.02 12.44 -1.94
C LEU A 75 -6.76 12.09 -2.73
N GLU A 76 -6.18 10.92 -2.47
CA GLU A 76 -5.00 10.42 -3.19
C GLU A 76 -5.31 10.28 -4.69
N LYS A 77 -6.49 9.77 -5.04
CA LYS A 77 -6.95 9.71 -6.43
C LYS A 77 -7.00 11.11 -7.05
N GLN A 78 -7.56 12.11 -6.37
CA GLN A 78 -7.58 13.49 -6.87
C GLN A 78 -6.17 14.06 -7.07
N GLN A 79 -5.23 13.78 -6.16
CA GLN A 79 -3.84 14.21 -6.29
C GLN A 79 -3.17 13.59 -7.52
N VAL A 80 -3.39 12.30 -7.77
CA VAL A 80 -2.90 11.62 -8.97
C VAL A 80 -3.48 12.23 -10.24
N LEU A 81 -4.78 12.56 -10.26
CA LEU A 81 -5.41 13.20 -11.41
C LEU A 81 -4.84 14.60 -11.68
N LEU A 82 -4.65 15.42 -10.64
CA LEU A 82 -4.03 16.74 -10.75
C LEU A 82 -2.58 16.65 -11.24
N TRP A 83 -1.83 15.66 -10.76
CA TRP A 83 -0.47 15.40 -11.21
C TRP A 83 -0.43 15.02 -12.69
N LEU A 84 -1.34 14.16 -13.15
CA LEU A 84 -1.49 13.80 -14.56
C LEU A 84 -1.89 14.98 -15.44
N GLU A 85 -2.79 15.86 -14.98
CA GLU A 85 -3.24 17.03 -15.74
C GLU A 85 -2.14 18.09 -15.95
N ASN A 86 -1.22 18.23 -14.99
CA ASN A 86 -0.14 19.21 -15.05
C ASN A 86 1.08 18.74 -15.86
N LYS A 87 1.00 17.53 -16.44
CA LYS A 87 2.11 16.91 -17.16
C LYS A 87 1.93 16.98 -18.68
N ASN A 88 3.02 17.24 -19.39
CA ASN A 88 3.01 17.32 -20.87
C ASN A 88 3.11 15.95 -21.55
N GLU A 89 3.72 14.97 -20.90
CA GLU A 89 3.92 13.62 -21.42
C GLU A 89 3.61 12.60 -20.33
N TRP A 90 2.95 11.50 -20.69
CA TRP A 90 2.54 10.47 -19.75
C TRP A 90 3.22 9.15 -20.06
N ASN A 91 3.79 8.53 -19.04
CA ASN A 91 4.36 7.19 -19.11
C ASN A 91 3.73 6.33 -18.02
N LEU A 92 3.29 5.13 -18.40
CA LEU A 92 2.66 4.18 -17.48
C LEU A 92 3.60 3.74 -16.36
N ASN A 93 4.86 3.44 -16.65
CA ASN A 93 5.84 3.04 -15.62
C ASN A 93 6.10 4.18 -14.62
N GLU A 94 6.02 5.42 -15.08
CA GLU A 94 6.18 6.59 -14.22
C GLU A 94 4.96 6.82 -13.33
N LEU A 95 3.75 6.57 -13.85
CA LEU A 95 2.54 6.56 -13.03
C LEU A 95 2.59 5.42 -11.99
N GLU A 96 3.02 4.22 -12.38
CA GLU A 96 3.23 3.09 -11.47
C GLU A 96 4.21 3.46 -10.35
N TYR A 97 5.36 4.06 -10.71
CA TYR A 97 6.36 4.50 -9.75
C TYR A 97 5.82 5.59 -8.81
N TYR A 98 5.18 6.62 -9.35
CA TYR A 98 4.63 7.74 -8.56
C TYR A 98 3.57 7.26 -7.57
N VAL A 99 2.66 6.38 -7.99
CA VAL A 99 1.62 5.83 -7.12
C VAL A 99 2.22 4.97 -6.01
N ALA A 100 3.27 4.19 -6.33
CA ALA A 100 3.98 3.39 -5.36
C ALA A 100 4.82 4.21 -4.38
N SER A 101 5.49 5.27 -4.84
CA SER A 101 6.39 6.07 -4.00
C SER A 101 5.64 7.04 -3.09
N GLU A 102 4.62 7.73 -3.62
CA GLU A 102 3.92 8.79 -2.87
C GLU A 102 2.81 8.25 -1.97
N PHE A 103 2.20 7.14 -2.36
CA PHE A 103 1.01 6.61 -1.66
C PHE A 103 1.21 5.20 -1.13
N GLU A 104 2.37 4.57 -1.35
CA GLU A 104 2.60 3.15 -1.06
C GLU A 104 1.49 2.26 -1.64
N VAL A 105 0.98 2.62 -2.82
CA VAL A 105 -0.08 1.89 -3.52
C VAL A 105 0.51 1.15 -4.71
N THR A 106 0.16 -0.12 -4.86
CA THR A 106 0.48 -0.87 -6.08
C THR A 106 -0.77 -1.62 -6.50
N PHE A 107 -1.35 -1.23 -7.64
CA PHE A 107 -2.48 -1.97 -8.18
C PHE A 107 -2.02 -3.34 -8.69
N ALA A 108 -2.76 -4.38 -8.34
CA ALA A 108 -2.52 -5.73 -8.86
C ALA A 108 -2.82 -5.82 -10.37
N ALA A 109 -3.82 -5.07 -10.84
CA ALA A 109 -4.24 -5.07 -12.23
C ALA A 109 -3.71 -3.82 -12.95
N ARG A 110 -3.07 -4.02 -14.10
CA ARG A 110 -2.58 -2.92 -14.94
C ARG A 110 -3.71 -2.00 -15.42
N SER A 111 -4.91 -2.55 -15.59
CA SER A 111 -6.13 -1.81 -15.94
C SER A 111 -6.42 -0.66 -14.98
N SER A 112 -6.13 -0.82 -13.68
CA SER A 112 -6.37 0.23 -12.68
C SER A 112 -5.54 1.49 -12.94
N TYR A 113 -4.34 1.36 -13.50
CA TYR A 113 -3.56 2.53 -13.92
C TYR A 113 -4.13 3.19 -15.18
N TYR A 114 -4.67 2.40 -16.11
CA TYR A 114 -5.37 2.93 -17.27
C TYR A 114 -6.68 3.66 -16.88
N ASP A 115 -7.38 3.20 -15.84
CA ASP A 115 -8.55 3.88 -15.30
C ASP A 115 -8.21 5.28 -14.78
N LEU A 116 -7.00 5.47 -14.21
CA LEU A 116 -6.50 6.79 -13.80
C LEU A 116 -6.23 7.69 -15.01
N PHE A 117 -5.64 7.16 -16.08
CA PHE A 117 -5.49 7.92 -17.32
C PHE A 117 -6.86 8.31 -17.91
N HIS A 118 -7.81 7.38 -17.96
CA HIS A 118 -9.16 7.67 -18.44
C HIS A 118 -9.85 8.73 -17.58
N ALA A 119 -9.74 8.65 -16.25
CA ALA A 119 -10.29 9.64 -15.33
C ALA A 119 -9.63 11.02 -15.47
N ALA A 120 -8.35 11.09 -15.86
CA ALA A 120 -7.64 12.33 -16.21
C ALA A 120 -7.95 12.84 -17.62
N GLY A 121 -8.87 12.20 -18.36
CA GLY A 121 -9.22 12.56 -19.73
C GLY A 121 -8.16 12.19 -20.76
N ILE A 122 -7.20 11.32 -20.41
CA ILE A 122 -6.13 10.83 -21.28
C ILE A 122 -6.66 9.59 -22.01
N SER A 123 -7.12 9.76 -23.24
CA SER A 123 -7.51 8.65 -24.11
C SER A 123 -6.31 8.16 -24.91
N TRP A 124 -6.16 6.83 -25.03
CA TRP A 124 -5.22 6.18 -25.94
C TRP A 124 -5.65 6.39 -27.41
N LYS A 125 -5.53 7.60 -27.92
CA LYS A 125 -5.43 7.85 -29.36
C LYS A 125 -3.99 8.26 -29.61
N LYS A 126 -3.31 7.49 -30.46
CA LYS A 126 -1.91 7.64 -30.93
C LYS A 126 -1.39 9.08 -30.72
N SER A 127 -0.28 9.19 -29.98
CA SER A 127 0.46 10.43 -29.67
C SER A 127 0.14 11.55 -30.65
N HIS A 128 -0.58 12.55 -30.17
CA HIS A 128 -0.61 13.86 -30.81
C HIS A 128 -0.08 14.87 -29.79
N LYS A 129 1.01 15.54 -30.19
CA LYS A 129 1.47 16.78 -29.56
C LYS A 129 0.25 17.70 -29.35
N ARG A 130 0.01 18.04 -28.08
CA ARG A 130 -1.05 18.93 -27.55
C ARG A 130 -2.49 18.42 -27.74
N ASN A 131 -3.18 18.31 -26.60
CA ASN A 131 -4.64 18.38 -26.53
C ASN A 131 -5.08 19.86 -26.69
N PRO A 132 -5.69 20.28 -27.82
CA PRO A 132 -6.18 21.65 -27.99
C PRO A 132 -7.54 21.88 -27.32
N SER A 133 -8.09 20.89 -26.62
CA SER A 133 -9.48 20.94 -26.12
C SER A 133 -9.68 21.82 -24.88
N LYS A 134 -8.64 22.50 -24.40
CA LYS A 134 -8.70 23.47 -23.27
C LYS A 134 -8.36 24.92 -23.70
N LYS A 135 -8.55 25.29 -24.97
CA LYS A 135 -8.53 26.70 -25.41
C LYS A 135 -9.77 27.04 -26.23
N PRO A 136 -10.83 27.63 -25.65
CA PRO A 136 -12.06 27.95 -26.38
C PRO A 136 -11.84 28.95 -27.54
N GLU A 137 -10.76 29.73 -27.51
CA GLU A 137 -10.46 30.71 -28.57
C GLU A 137 -9.98 30.09 -29.89
N LEU A 138 -9.28 28.93 -29.87
CA LEU A 138 -8.73 28.31 -31.09
C LEU A 138 -9.73 27.45 -31.86
N VAL A 139 -10.92 27.20 -31.29
CA VAL A 139 -11.97 26.37 -31.92
C VAL A 139 -12.89 27.23 -32.82
N ALA A 140 -12.94 28.55 -32.59
CA ALA A 140 -13.80 29.45 -33.34
C ALA A 140 -13.26 29.80 -34.74
N GLU A 141 -11.94 29.83 -34.92
CA GLU A 141 -11.33 30.14 -36.23
C GLU A 141 -11.47 29.01 -37.25
N LYS A 142 -11.67 27.76 -36.79
CA LYS A 142 -11.75 26.59 -37.69
C LYS A 142 -13.16 26.28 -38.22
N LYS A 143 -14.15 27.13 -37.91
CA LYS A 143 -15.53 27.02 -38.42
C LYS A 143 -15.88 28.09 -39.47
N ARG A 144 -14.87 28.83 -39.95
CA ARG A 144 -15.02 29.81 -41.02
C ARG A 144 -14.08 29.45 -42.17
N ASP A 145 -14.36 28.32 -42.81
CA ASP A 145 -13.97 27.99 -44.19
C ASP A 145 -15.00 27.01 -44.74
#